data_AF-A0A3D4JEC7-F1
#
_entry.id   AF-A0A3D4JEC7-F1
#
_cell.length_a   1.000
_cell.length_b   1.000
_cell.length_c   1.000
_cell.angle_alpha   90.00
_cell.angle_beta   90.00
_cell.angle_gamma   90.00
#
_symmetry.space_group_name_H-M   'P 1'
#
loop_
_entity.id
_entity.type
_entity.pdbx_description
1 polymer ?
#
loop_
_entity_poly.entity_id
_entity_poly.type
_entity_poly.pdbx_seq_one_letter_code
_entity_poly.pdbx_strand_id
1 'polypeptide(L)'
;MLTLLSLLIASYLKLNVGKTSVSNLEKWSVDIPFSIYLGWITVATVANVTDYLYLLNWNGFGLAPQVWAVIMLIIASALGFVMTFTRRDSGYVFVLAWSFAGIAVKQANDSLVANTAWVVAVIMLGLAIYSIVQRRQMKK
;
A
#
# COMPACT_ATOMS: atom_id res chain seq x y z
N MET A 1 7.05 14.25 7.33
CA MET A 1 6.51 12.97 6.80
C MET A 1 7.31 12.46 5.60
N LEU A 2 7.59 13.29 4.58
CA LEU A 2 8.39 12.90 3.41
C LEU A 2 9.83 12.47 3.76
N THR A 3 10.48 13.13 4.71
CA THR A 3 11.81 12.73 5.23
C THR A 3 11.82 11.32 5.80
N LEU A 4 10.80 10.98 6.60
CA LEU A 4 10.61 9.64 7.16
C LEU A 4 10.39 8.61 6.04
N LEU A 5 9.52 8.93 5.06
CA LEU A 5 9.29 8.08 3.88
C LEU A 5 10.58 7.82 3.10
N SER A 6 11.36 8.86 2.81
CA SER A 6 12.62 8.75 2.07
C SER A 6 13.64 7.88 2.78
N LEU A 7 13.80 8.06 4.10
CA LEU A 7 14.68 7.21 4.91
C LEU A 7 14.22 5.75 4.92
N LEU A 8 12.90 5.53 4.98
CA LEU A 8 12.36 4.18 4.99
C LEU A 8 12.55 3.46 3.65
N ILE A 9 12.28 4.15 2.54
CA ILE A 9 12.53 3.63 1.19
C ILE A 9 14.02 3.29 1.04
N ALA A 10 14.92 4.19 1.47
CA ALA A 10 16.36 3.96 1.39
C ALA A 10 16.79 2.73 2.19
N SER A 11 16.29 2.58 3.44
CA SER A 11 16.57 1.40 4.26
C SER A 11 16.03 0.12 3.62
N TYR A 12 14.77 0.13 3.16
CA TYR A 12 14.11 -1.02 2.53
C TYR A 12 14.85 -1.49 1.26
N LEU A 13 15.29 -0.54 0.42
CA LEU A 13 16.06 -0.85 -0.78
C LEU A 13 17.45 -1.41 -0.44
N LYS A 14 18.12 -0.85 0.58
CA LYS A 14 19.45 -1.29 1.02
C LYS A 14 19.43 -2.67 1.68
N LEU A 15 18.37 -2.98 2.45
CA LEU A 15 18.15 -4.28 3.08
C LEU A 15 17.76 -5.37 2.08
N ASN A 16 17.44 -5.02 0.82
CA ASN A 16 17.01 -5.95 -0.20
C ASN A 16 15.85 -6.87 0.24
N VAL A 17 14.96 -6.34 1.08
CA VAL A 17 13.81 -7.05 1.64
C VAL A 17 13.08 -7.80 0.52
N GLY A 18 12.90 -9.11 0.72
CA GLY A 18 12.21 -9.99 -0.24
C GLY A 18 13.01 -10.50 -1.44
N LYS A 19 14.27 -10.05 -1.64
CA LYS A 19 15.16 -10.57 -2.70
C LYS A 19 16.22 -11.56 -2.18
N THR A 20 16.53 -11.53 -0.89
CA THR A 20 17.54 -12.39 -0.26
C THR A 20 16.89 -13.39 0.70
N SER A 21 17.52 -14.56 0.86
CA SER A 21 17.08 -15.55 1.85
C SER A 21 17.65 -15.17 3.23
N VAL A 22 16.79 -14.63 4.10
CA VAL A 22 17.14 -14.28 5.47
C VAL A 22 16.67 -15.34 6.47
N SER A 23 17.27 -15.35 7.66
CA SER A 23 16.87 -16.22 8.76
C SER A 23 15.42 -15.91 9.19
N ASN A 24 14.74 -16.88 9.82
CA ASN A 24 13.37 -16.63 10.31
C ASN A 24 13.33 -15.51 11.36
N LEU A 25 14.38 -15.37 12.18
CA LEU A 25 14.47 -14.32 13.19
C LEU A 25 14.55 -12.93 12.53
N GLU A 26 15.45 -12.76 11.56
CA GLU A 26 15.58 -11.51 10.79
C GLU A 26 14.30 -11.19 10.02
N LYS A 27 13.64 -12.19 9.45
CA LYS A 27 12.38 -11.99 8.72
C LYS A 27 11.26 -11.42 9.61
N TRP A 28 11.11 -11.95 10.82
CA TRP A 28 10.05 -11.53 11.74
C TRP A 28 10.39 -10.24 12.50
N SER A 29 11.68 -10.02 12.81
CA SER A 29 12.13 -8.86 13.57
C SER A 29 12.45 -7.63 12.70
N VAL A 30 12.77 -7.82 11.41
CA VAL A 30 13.23 -6.74 10.52
C VAL A 30 12.35 -6.65 9.28
N ASP A 31 12.34 -7.66 8.42
CA ASP A 31 11.66 -7.56 7.11
C ASP A 31 10.18 -7.21 7.25
N ILE A 32 9.42 -8.00 8.03
CA ILE A 32 7.98 -7.82 8.17
C ILE A 32 7.63 -6.45 8.79
N PRO A 33 8.22 -6.03 9.93
CA PRO A 33 7.97 -4.70 10.49
C PRO A 33 8.27 -3.56 9.51
N PHE A 34 9.40 -3.61 8.79
CA PHE A 34 9.75 -2.58 7.80
C PHE A 34 8.78 -2.58 6.62
N SER A 35 8.38 -3.75 6.12
CA SER A 35 7.38 -3.89 5.06
C SER A 35 6.02 -3.31 5.45
N ILE A 36 5.57 -3.60 6.67
CA ILE A 36 4.31 -3.09 7.22
C ILE A 36 4.38 -1.55 7.34
N TYR A 37 5.49 -1.03 7.87
CA TYR A 37 5.66 0.40 8.06
C TYR A 37 5.75 1.15 6.72
N LEU A 38 6.40 0.54 5.72
CA LEU A 38 6.44 1.10 4.36
C LEU A 38 5.03 1.15 3.75
N GLY A 39 4.23 0.09 3.92
CA GLY A 39 2.84 0.05 3.48
C GLY A 39 2.01 1.18 4.09
N TRP A 40 2.15 1.39 5.40
CA TRP A 40 1.44 2.44 6.11
C TRP A 40 1.83 3.84 5.67
N ILE A 41 3.13 4.11 5.54
CA ILE A 41 3.60 5.42 5.10
C ILE A 41 3.16 5.70 3.66
N THR A 42 3.10 4.70 2.76
CA THR A 42 2.55 4.91 1.41
C THR A 42 1.12 5.44 1.46
N VAL A 43 0.23 4.77 2.22
CA VAL A 43 -1.17 5.18 2.35
C VAL A 43 -1.28 6.56 2.99
N ALA A 44 -0.55 6.80 4.08
CA ALA A 44 -0.56 8.09 4.75
C ALA A 44 0.01 9.21 3.86
N THR A 45 0.96 8.92 2.97
CA THR A 45 1.48 9.91 2.03
C THR A 45 0.42 10.30 1.02
N VAL A 46 -0.30 9.31 0.48
CA VAL A 46 -1.44 9.54 -0.43
C VAL A 46 -2.53 10.38 0.23
N ALA A 47 -2.89 10.08 1.48
CA ALA A 47 -3.86 10.85 2.24
C ALA A 47 -3.38 12.30 2.49
N ASN A 48 -2.15 12.48 2.98
CA ASN A 48 -1.61 13.81 3.26
C ASN A 48 -1.46 14.68 2.01
N VAL A 49 -1.09 14.10 0.86
CA VAL A 49 -1.07 14.84 -0.42
C VAL A 49 -2.48 15.28 -0.80
N THR A 50 -3.49 14.44 -0.58
CA THR A 50 -4.89 14.79 -0.86
C THR A 50 -5.38 15.91 0.05
N ASP A 51 -5.10 15.84 1.35
CA ASP A 51 -5.44 16.88 2.32
C ASP A 51 -4.72 18.20 2.01
N TYR A 52 -3.45 18.15 1.62
CA TYR A 52 -2.70 19.33 1.22
C TYR A 52 -3.29 20.00 -0.02
N LEU A 53 -3.67 19.24 -1.03
CA LEU A 53 -4.33 19.76 -2.22
C LEU A 53 -5.70 20.37 -1.90
N TYR A 54 -6.45 19.77 -0.97
CA TYR A 54 -7.70 20.33 -0.46
C TYR A 54 -7.47 21.69 0.22
N LEU A 55 -6.45 21.81 1.08
CA LEU A 55 -6.10 23.06 1.76
C LEU A 55 -5.73 24.18 0.78
N LEU A 56 -5.10 23.84 -0.35
CA LEU A 56 -4.77 24.79 -1.41
C LEU A 56 -5.97 25.21 -2.27
N ASN A 57 -7.19 24.73 -1.96
CA ASN A 57 -8.39 24.88 -2.79
C ASN A 57 -8.12 24.45 -4.24
N TRP A 58 -7.30 23.41 -4.41
CA TRP A 58 -6.99 22.92 -5.74
C TRP A 58 -8.24 22.38 -6.41
N ASN A 59 -8.50 22.79 -7.65
CA ASN A 59 -9.73 22.48 -8.36
C ASN A 59 -9.80 21.03 -8.89
N GLY A 60 -8.81 20.18 -8.61
CA GLY A 60 -8.80 18.78 -9.04
C GLY A 60 -8.80 18.59 -10.56
N PHE A 61 -8.26 19.56 -11.32
CA PHE A 61 -8.44 19.63 -12.78
C PHE A 61 -9.92 19.71 -13.23
N GLY A 62 -10.80 20.20 -12.36
CA GLY A 62 -12.25 20.22 -12.56
C GLY A 62 -12.94 18.88 -12.27
N LEU A 63 -12.22 17.89 -11.74
CA LEU A 63 -12.79 16.59 -11.37
C LEU A 63 -13.53 16.66 -10.03
N ALA A 64 -14.60 15.89 -9.91
CA ALA A 64 -15.31 15.73 -8.65
C ALA A 64 -14.41 15.06 -7.59
N PRO A 65 -14.54 15.42 -6.30
CA PRO A 65 -13.71 14.84 -5.22
C PRO A 65 -13.72 13.31 -5.16
N GLN A 66 -14.85 12.70 -5.50
CA GLN A 66 -15.01 11.24 -5.57
C GLN A 66 -14.13 10.60 -6.64
N VAL A 67 -14.10 11.21 -7.83
CA VAL A 67 -13.29 10.75 -8.95
C VAL A 67 -11.82 10.86 -8.58
N TRP A 68 -11.44 11.95 -7.91
CA TRP A 68 -10.09 12.12 -7.40
C TRP A 68 -9.70 11.03 -6.39
N ALA A 69 -10.56 10.72 -5.42
CA ALA A 69 -10.33 9.65 -4.46
C ALA A 69 -10.16 8.27 -5.14
N VAL A 70 -10.98 7.98 -6.16
CA VAL A 70 -10.85 6.76 -6.98
C VAL A 70 -9.50 6.71 -7.70
N ILE A 71 -9.05 7.81 -8.29
CA ILE A 71 -7.72 7.90 -8.93
C ILE A 71 -6.61 7.59 -7.92
N MET A 72 -6.68 8.17 -6.72
CA MET A 72 -5.68 7.91 -5.68
C MET A 72 -5.68 6.46 -5.21
N LEU A 73 -6.85 5.81 -5.10
CA LEU A 73 -6.97 4.37 -4.80
C LEU A 73 -6.33 3.51 -5.90
N ILE A 74 -6.51 3.87 -7.17
CA ILE A 74 -5.90 3.18 -8.31
C ILE A 74 -4.36 3.34 -8.28
N ILE A 75 -3.86 4.54 -8.02
CA ILE A 75 -2.41 4.81 -7.90
C ILE A 75 -1.81 3.99 -6.75
N ALA A 76 -2.43 4.00 -5.57
CA ALA A 76 -1.98 3.21 -4.42
C ALA A 76 -2.03 1.70 -4.72
N SER A 77 -3.05 1.24 -5.45
CA SER A 77 -3.17 -0.16 -5.89
C SER A 77 -2.05 -0.54 -6.84
N ALA A 78 -1.70 0.32 -7.81
CA ALA A 78 -0.59 0.10 -8.73
C ALA A 78 0.75 -0.08 -7.99
N LEU A 79 0.99 0.69 -6.93
CA LEU A 79 2.16 0.49 -6.05
C LEU A 79 2.13 -0.88 -5.37
N GLY A 80 0.95 -1.33 -4.92
CA GLY A 80 0.73 -2.69 -4.41
C GLY A 80 1.14 -3.76 -5.42
N PHE A 81 0.65 -3.65 -6.66
CA PHE A 81 1.02 -4.56 -7.75
C PHE A 81 2.53 -4.60 -8.01
N VAL A 82 3.18 -3.43 -8.10
CA VAL A 82 4.64 -3.36 -8.30
C VAL A 82 5.38 -4.07 -7.16
N MET A 83 4.98 -3.86 -5.91
CA MET A 83 5.62 -4.49 -4.74
C MET A 83 5.36 -6.00 -4.67
N THR A 84 4.17 -6.47 -5.07
CA THR A 84 3.86 -7.89 -5.21
C THR A 84 4.80 -8.57 -6.20
N PHE A 85 4.94 -8.03 -7.42
CA PHE A 85 5.67 -8.72 -8.48
C PHE A 85 7.19 -8.56 -8.40
N THR A 86 7.69 -7.43 -7.87
CA THR A 86 9.13 -7.18 -7.78
C THR A 86 9.78 -7.72 -6.50
N ARG A 87 9.03 -7.74 -5.38
CA ARG A 87 9.55 -8.06 -4.04
C ARG A 87 8.77 -9.18 -3.34
N ARG A 88 7.61 -9.60 -3.88
CA ARG A 88 6.69 -10.57 -3.24
C ARG A 88 6.41 -10.22 -1.78
N ASP A 89 6.28 -8.93 -1.50
CA ASP A 89 6.19 -8.41 -0.14
C ASP A 89 4.75 -8.52 0.37
N SER A 90 4.45 -9.63 1.06
CA SER A 90 3.12 -9.87 1.61
C SER A 90 2.74 -8.90 2.73
N GLY A 91 3.71 -8.41 3.51
CA GLY A 91 3.44 -7.49 4.62
C GLY A 91 2.97 -6.14 4.10
N TYR A 92 3.67 -5.60 3.10
CA TYR A 92 3.31 -4.36 2.43
C TYR A 92 1.91 -4.41 1.81
N VAL A 93 1.64 -5.48 1.04
CA VAL A 93 0.39 -5.62 0.28
C VAL A 93 -0.80 -5.86 1.22
N PHE A 94 -0.59 -6.57 2.33
CA PHE A 94 -1.63 -6.75 3.35
C PHE A 94 -2.03 -5.43 4.01
N VAL A 95 -1.07 -4.53 4.29
CA VAL A 95 -1.38 -3.21 4.84
C VAL A 95 -2.21 -2.37 3.85
N LEU A 96 -1.94 -2.47 2.55
CA LEU A 96 -2.78 -1.81 1.54
C LEU A 96 -4.21 -2.37 1.56
N ALA A 97 -4.38 -3.69 1.60
CA ALA A 97 -5.70 -4.31 1.69
C ALA A 97 -6.49 -3.82 2.91
N TRP A 98 -5.86 -3.82 4.08
CA TRP A 98 -6.48 -3.34 5.32
C TRP A 98 -6.81 -1.84 5.26
N SER A 99 -5.89 -1.04 4.73
CA SER A 99 -6.09 0.41 4.57
C SER A 99 -7.26 0.73 3.64
N PHE A 100 -7.37 0.02 2.52
CA PHE A 100 -8.48 0.18 1.58
C PHE A 100 -9.81 -0.25 2.18
N ALA A 101 -9.84 -1.32 2.99
CA ALA A 101 -11.04 -1.69 3.75
C ALA A 101 -11.45 -0.58 4.74
N GLY A 102 -10.49 0.04 5.44
CA GLY A 102 -10.74 1.18 6.31
C GLY A 102 -11.32 2.40 5.57
N ILE A 103 -10.78 2.71 4.39
CA ILE A 103 -11.32 3.77 3.52
C ILE A 103 -12.75 3.45 3.09
N ALA A 104 -13.03 2.20 2.71
CA ALA A 104 -14.36 1.77 2.29
C ALA A 104 -15.40 1.94 3.40
N VAL A 105 -15.04 1.58 4.64
CA VAL A 105 -15.90 1.77 5.81
C VAL A 105 -16.10 3.25 6.11
N LYS A 106 -15.04 4.06 6.04
CA LYS A 106 -15.11 5.50 6.34
C LYS A 106 -15.95 6.27 5.32
N GLN A 107 -15.90 5.86 4.06
CA GLN A 107 -16.59 6.51 2.94
C GLN A 107 -17.91 5.81 2.54
N ALA A 108 -18.54 5.08 3.46
CA ALA A 108 -19.76 4.31 3.18
C ALA A 108 -20.92 5.12 2.57
N ASN A 109 -20.98 6.43 2.82
CA ASN A 109 -21.99 7.33 2.25
C ASN A 109 -21.72 7.70 0.79
N ASP A 110 -20.51 7.44 0.29
CA ASP A 110 -20.12 7.68 -1.09
C ASP A 110 -19.93 6.34 -1.81
N SER A 111 -20.99 5.87 -2.48
CA SER A 111 -21.01 4.54 -3.07
C SER A 111 -19.90 4.32 -4.10
N LEU A 112 -19.49 5.36 -4.84
CA LEU A 112 -18.43 5.25 -5.84
C LEU A 112 -17.08 4.96 -5.16
N VAL A 113 -16.73 5.74 -4.13
CA VAL A 113 -15.47 5.57 -3.41
C VAL A 113 -15.49 4.28 -2.59
N ALA A 114 -16.57 4.00 -1.86
CA ALA A 114 -16.68 2.82 -1.02
C ALA A 114 -16.59 1.51 -1.82
N ASN A 115 -17.32 1.40 -2.93
CA ASN A 115 -17.29 0.19 -3.76
C ASN A 115 -15.92 -0.01 -4.41
N THR A 116 -15.32 1.07 -4.91
CA THR A 116 -13.96 1.02 -5.47
C THR A 116 -12.96 0.55 -4.41
N ALA A 117 -13.02 1.13 -3.21
CA ALA A 117 -12.14 0.78 -2.10
C ALA A 117 -12.30 -0.70 -1.68
N TRP A 118 -13.53 -1.22 -1.62
CA TRP A 118 -13.76 -2.65 -1.36
C TRP A 118 -13.19 -3.56 -2.45
N VAL A 119 -13.41 -3.21 -3.72
CA VAL A 119 -12.87 -3.98 -4.86
C VAL A 119 -11.35 -4.04 -4.79
N VAL A 120 -10.67 -2.90 -4.61
CA VAL A 120 -9.20 -2.90 -4.54
C VAL A 120 -8.69 -3.56 -3.26
N ALA A 121 -9.42 -3.49 -2.14
CA ALA A 121 -9.07 -4.19 -0.91
C ALA A 121 -9.04 -5.72 -1.11
N VAL A 122 -10.07 -6.27 -1.77
CA VAL A 122 -10.16 -7.71 -2.08
C VAL A 122 -9.04 -8.13 -3.03
N ILE A 123 -8.77 -7.34 -4.07
CA ILE A 123 -7.66 -7.60 -5.01
C ILE A 123 -6.32 -7.63 -4.26
N MET A 124 -6.04 -6.62 -3.43
CA MET A 124 -4.79 -6.57 -2.65
C MET A 124 -4.69 -7.74 -1.68
N LEU A 125 -5.80 -8.15 -1.04
CA LEU A 125 -5.80 -9.33 -0.16
C LEU A 125 -5.43 -10.61 -0.94
N GLY A 126 -5.98 -10.79 -2.14
CA GLY A 126 -5.61 -11.89 -3.03
C GLY A 126 -4.12 -11.87 -3.40
N LEU A 127 -3.57 -10.70 -3.73
CA LEU A 127 -2.15 -10.53 -4.04
C LEU A 127 -1.23 -10.79 -2.83
N ALA A 128 -1.67 -10.42 -1.62
CA ALA A 128 -0.95 -10.71 -0.39
C ALA A 128 -0.86 -12.23 -0.16
N ILE A 129 -1.99 -12.94 -0.31
CA ILE A 129 -2.03 -14.41 -0.20
C ILE A 129 -1.15 -15.06 -1.28
N TYR A 130 -1.26 -14.62 -2.53
CA TYR A 130 -0.42 -15.09 -3.63
C TYR A 130 1.08 -14.92 -3.33
N SER A 131 1.48 -13.77 -2.79
CA SER A 131 2.87 -13.48 -2.41
C SER A 131 3.38 -14.45 -1.33
N ILE A 132 2.53 -14.82 -0.37
CA ILE A 132 2.86 -15.81 0.67
C ILE A 132 3.06 -17.20 0.06
N VAL A 133 2.17 -17.62 -0.85
CA VAL A 133 2.23 -18.95 -1.49
C VAL A 133 3.46 -19.09 -2.37
N GLN A 134 3.75 -18.11 -3.24
CA GLN A 134 4.94 -18.18 -4.09
C GLN A 134 6.25 -18.21 -3.31
N ARG A 135 6.36 -17.43 -2.23
CA ARG A 135 7.57 -17.47 -1.37
C ARG A 135 7.79 -18.83 -0.72
N ARG A 136 6.73 -19.60 -0.44
CA ARG A 136 6.85 -20.96 0.11
C ARG A 136 7.33 -21.97 -0.94
N GLN A 137 6.90 -21.81 -2.20
CA GLN A 137 7.32 -22.71 -3.29
C GLN A 137 8.81 -22.54 -3.63
N MET A 138 9.35 -21.32 -3.56
CA MET A 138 10.78 -21.03 -3.81
C MET A 138 11.74 -21.56 -2.72
N LYS A 139 11.22 -21.98 -1.56
CA LYS A 139 12.03 -22.53 -0.45
C LYS A 139 12.10 -24.06 -0.47
N LYS A 140 11.34 -24.73 -1.34
CA LYS A 140 11.46 -26.18 -1.60
C LYS A 140 12.46 -26.40 -2.72
#